data_AF-A0A2G2CFL3-F1
#
_entry.id   AF-A0A2G2CFL3-F1
#
_cell.length_a   1.000
_cell.length_b   1.000
_cell.length_c   1.000
_cell.angle_alpha   90.00
_cell.angle_beta   90.00
_cell.angle_gamma   90.00
#
_symmetry.space_group_name_H-M   'P 1'
#
loop_
_entity.id
_entity.type
_entity.pdbx_description
1 polymer ?
#
loop_
_entity_poly.entity_id
_entity_poly.type
_entity_poly.pdbx_seq_one_letter_code
_entity_poly.pdbx_strand_id
1 'polypeptide(L)'
;MNGFRSGKLTKYQAAFSKMLPNYSKYVTRISSEKLNEERLIKRTASDSIPQSAFKFLVAGIGSVGSNLAAILNSLNNPEFILVDNEELDSENIKRHFLGFKYLGVNKASALKRFFQDKLPSQKIETESISIFDYFNSNNQIFNEQDYIFLCLGKLNLEKWFIEQIRNKKIKKPIFILWVEPYLIGGQLLFIHPDDVPNTEDLFKKIFKYKFSVISPDEFEKKRELFTLKESGCQTTFSPYSSTHLSLFLSAIHQEIFSIIENDSKKSAYISWVGDLNIAKNLGVKVRDKSFEKYTLIKNKL
;
A
#
# COMPACT_ATOMS: atom_id res chain seq x y z
N MET A 1 23.85 -55.16 -19.72
CA MET A 1 24.46 -56.03 -18.71
C MET A 1 23.47 -57.12 -18.34
N ASN A 2 23.83 -58.37 -18.60
CA ASN A 2 23.05 -59.57 -18.30
C ASN A 2 22.96 -59.80 -16.78
N GLY A 3 21.76 -60.10 -16.25
CA GLY A 3 21.66 -60.57 -14.86
C GLY A 3 20.27 -60.62 -14.19
N PHE A 4 19.21 -61.06 -14.87
CA PHE A 4 17.96 -61.45 -14.19
C PHE A 4 17.92 -62.99 -14.07
N ARG A 5 18.40 -63.54 -12.95
CA ARG A 5 18.20 -64.96 -12.62
C ARG A 5 16.86 -65.12 -11.92
N SER A 6 15.99 -65.98 -12.46
CA SER A 6 14.75 -66.39 -11.78
C SER A 6 15.10 -67.11 -10.47
N GLY A 7 14.43 -66.76 -9.37
CA GLY A 7 14.58 -67.42 -8.07
C GLY A 7 15.49 -66.72 -7.04
N LYS A 8 16.11 -65.56 -7.36
CA LYS A 8 16.82 -64.75 -6.35
C LYS A 8 15.99 -63.54 -5.94
N LEU A 9 15.66 -63.47 -4.64
CA LEU A 9 15.03 -62.31 -4.02
C LEU A 9 15.97 -61.09 -4.19
N THR A 10 15.55 -60.11 -4.97
CA THR A 10 16.32 -58.87 -5.13
C THR A 10 16.24 -58.03 -3.85
N LYS A 11 17.23 -57.16 -3.59
CA LYS A 11 17.21 -56.25 -2.42
C LYS A 11 15.92 -55.43 -2.34
N TYR A 12 15.38 -55.04 -3.51
CA TYR A 12 14.09 -54.35 -3.61
C TYR A 12 12.92 -55.27 -3.22
N GLN A 13 12.85 -56.50 -3.76
CA GLN A 13 11.82 -57.46 -3.35
C GLN A 13 11.92 -57.83 -1.87
N ALA A 14 13.12 -57.90 -1.28
CA ALA A 14 13.31 -58.17 0.14
C ALA A 14 12.80 -57.00 1.01
N ALA A 15 13.09 -55.77 0.62
CA ALA A 15 12.67 -54.58 1.36
C ALA A 15 11.17 -54.28 1.28
N PHE A 16 10.50 -54.69 0.21
CA PHE A 16 9.09 -54.38 -0.05
C PHE A 16 8.17 -55.62 -0.12
N SER A 17 8.69 -56.83 0.17
CA SER A 17 7.88 -58.05 0.23
C SER A 17 6.92 -57.98 1.42
N LYS A 18 5.62 -58.09 1.13
CA LYS A 18 4.55 -58.11 2.13
C LYS A 18 4.53 -59.37 3.01
N MET A 19 5.45 -60.32 2.78
CA MET A 19 5.47 -61.63 3.44
C MET A 19 6.49 -61.74 4.59
N LEU A 20 7.23 -60.68 4.93
CA LEU A 20 8.18 -60.69 6.04
C LEU A 20 7.48 -60.38 7.39
N PRO A 21 7.84 -61.06 8.50
CA PRO A 21 7.34 -60.73 9.83
C PRO A 21 7.67 -59.27 10.17
N ASN A 22 6.69 -58.49 10.63
CA ASN A 22 6.75 -57.02 10.85
C ASN A 22 6.66 -56.12 9.60
N TYR A 23 6.29 -56.63 8.41
CA TYR A 23 5.98 -55.81 7.23
C TYR A 23 4.93 -54.71 7.51
N SER A 24 4.03 -54.96 8.46
CA SER A 24 3.02 -53.99 8.91
C SER A 24 3.54 -52.98 9.94
N LYS A 25 4.85 -52.92 10.22
CA LYS A 25 5.39 -51.81 11.00
C LYS A 25 5.08 -50.52 10.25
N TYR A 26 4.20 -49.72 10.86
CA TYR A 26 3.73 -48.44 10.36
C TYR A 26 4.91 -47.62 9.80
N VAL A 27 5.02 -47.57 8.47
CA VAL A 27 5.98 -46.68 7.81
C VAL A 27 5.36 -45.29 7.87
N THR A 28 5.81 -44.47 8.81
CA THR A 28 5.44 -43.06 8.83
C THR A 28 6.12 -42.38 7.65
N ARG A 29 5.35 -42.10 6.60
CA ARG A 29 5.82 -41.31 5.46
C ARG A 29 5.98 -39.87 5.92
N ILE A 30 7.22 -39.43 6.07
CA ILE A 30 7.55 -38.03 6.31
C ILE A 30 7.75 -37.37 4.96
N SER A 31 6.94 -36.36 4.66
CA SER A 31 7.20 -35.43 3.56
C SER A 31 7.81 -34.16 4.14
N SER A 32 8.95 -33.74 3.60
CA SER A 32 9.49 -32.41 3.84
C SER A 32 9.21 -31.51 2.64
N GLU A 33 8.91 -30.25 2.92
CA GLU A 33 8.84 -29.22 1.90
C GLU A 33 9.92 -28.17 2.15
N LYS A 34 10.63 -27.80 1.10
CA LYS A 34 11.59 -26.68 1.16
C LYS A 34 10.80 -25.38 1.10
N LEU A 35 10.75 -24.65 2.21
CA LEU A 35 10.17 -23.31 2.31
C LEU A 35 11.27 -22.27 2.11
N ASN A 36 11.85 -22.18 0.90
CA ASN A 36 12.79 -21.11 0.55
C ASN A 36 12.10 -20.05 -0.33
N GLU A 37 12.46 -18.78 -0.14
CA GLU A 37 11.90 -17.64 -0.87
C GLU A 37 11.99 -17.84 -2.39
N GLU A 38 13.14 -18.33 -2.88
CA GLU A 38 13.36 -18.59 -4.30
C GLU A 38 12.30 -19.52 -4.91
N ARG A 39 11.84 -20.55 -4.17
CA ARG A 39 10.77 -21.46 -4.63
C ARG A 39 9.42 -20.76 -4.63
N LEU A 40 9.12 -19.96 -3.59
CA LEU A 40 7.86 -19.23 -3.50
C LEU A 40 7.75 -18.22 -4.63
N ILE A 41 8.81 -17.43 -4.86
CA ILE A 41 8.92 -16.47 -5.95
C ILE A 41 8.77 -17.16 -7.30
N LYS A 42 9.46 -18.27 -7.57
CA LYS A 42 9.31 -19.01 -8.84
C LYS A 42 7.88 -19.47 -9.15
N ARG A 43 7.01 -19.61 -8.14
CA ARG A 43 5.61 -20.01 -8.32
C ARG A 43 4.66 -18.83 -8.55
N THR A 44 5.09 -17.62 -8.21
CA THR A 44 4.28 -16.39 -8.31
C THR A 44 4.86 -15.38 -9.29
N ALA A 45 6.10 -15.58 -9.74
CA ALA A 45 6.79 -14.70 -10.67
C ALA A 45 6.06 -14.72 -12.02
N SER A 46 5.68 -13.52 -12.45
CA SER A 46 5.34 -13.19 -13.82
C SER A 46 6.49 -12.36 -14.39
N ASP A 47 6.77 -12.47 -15.69
CA ASP A 47 7.79 -11.66 -16.38
C ASP A 47 7.50 -10.15 -16.30
N SER A 48 6.31 -9.77 -15.84
CA SER A 48 5.85 -8.40 -15.63
C SER A 48 6.17 -7.79 -14.26
N ILE A 49 6.75 -8.55 -13.31
CA ILE A 49 7.09 -8.03 -11.97
C ILE A 49 8.59 -7.79 -11.89
N PRO A 50 9.07 -6.59 -11.50
CA PRO A 50 10.51 -6.33 -11.38
C PRO A 50 11.19 -7.35 -10.47
N GLN A 51 12.31 -7.88 -10.94
CA GLN A 51 12.97 -9.03 -10.30
C GLN A 51 13.72 -8.65 -9.02
N SER A 52 14.11 -7.37 -8.87
CA SER A 52 14.75 -6.84 -7.67
C SER A 52 13.75 -6.47 -6.58
N ALA A 53 14.07 -6.79 -5.34
CA ALA A 53 13.33 -6.32 -4.18
C ALA A 53 13.43 -4.79 -4.07
N PHE A 54 12.29 -4.10 -4.13
CA PHE A 54 12.22 -2.66 -3.89
C PHE A 54 12.21 -2.35 -2.41
N LYS A 55 12.82 -1.21 -2.04
CA LYS A 55 12.75 -0.64 -0.72
C LYS A 55 11.70 0.46 -0.67
N PHE A 56 10.64 0.22 0.08
CA PHE A 56 9.53 1.16 0.25
C PHE A 56 9.47 1.71 1.66
N LEU A 57 9.36 3.03 1.78
CA LEU A 57 8.88 3.66 3.01
C LEU A 57 7.41 4.02 2.83
N VAL A 58 6.54 3.52 3.72
CA VAL A 58 5.11 3.87 3.75
C VAL A 58 4.79 4.58 5.06
N ALA A 59 4.42 5.85 4.97
CA ALA A 59 4.06 6.68 6.11
C ALA A 59 2.55 6.96 6.13
N GLY A 60 1.94 6.82 7.31
CA GLY A 60 0.49 6.88 7.47
C GLY A 60 -0.14 5.53 7.12
N ILE A 61 -0.08 4.59 8.06
CA ILE A 61 -0.68 3.25 8.00
C ILE A 61 -2.16 3.33 8.44
N GLY A 62 -2.86 4.37 7.98
CA GLY A 62 -4.31 4.47 8.09
C GLY A 62 -5.03 3.60 7.07
N SER A 63 -6.27 3.95 6.79
CA SER A 63 -7.11 3.30 5.78
C SER A 63 -6.43 3.19 4.39
N VAL A 64 -5.94 4.31 3.84
CA VAL A 64 -5.28 4.33 2.52
C VAL A 64 -3.94 3.59 2.58
N GLY A 65 -3.04 3.95 3.50
CA GLY A 65 -1.69 3.41 3.53
C GLY A 65 -1.60 1.93 3.90
N SER A 66 -2.47 1.43 4.79
CA SER A 66 -2.48 -0.01 5.13
C SER A 66 -2.91 -0.89 3.95
N ASN A 67 -3.94 -0.48 3.21
CA ASN A 67 -4.38 -1.18 2.01
C ASN A 67 -3.37 -1.01 0.86
N LEU A 68 -2.76 0.17 0.71
CA LEU A 68 -1.71 0.40 -0.28
C LEU A 68 -0.47 -0.47 -0.01
N ALA A 69 -0.01 -0.54 1.24
CA ALA A 69 1.09 -1.41 1.61
C ALA A 69 0.81 -2.88 1.27
N ALA A 70 -0.44 -3.35 1.44
CA ALA A 70 -0.84 -4.70 1.03
C ALA A 70 -0.76 -4.91 -0.50
N ILE A 71 -1.10 -3.88 -1.29
CA ILE A 71 -0.93 -3.90 -2.75
C ILE A 71 0.56 -3.93 -3.12
N LEU A 72 1.38 -3.07 -2.52
CA LEU A 72 2.83 -3.04 -2.75
C LEU A 72 3.49 -4.37 -2.36
N ASN A 73 3.00 -5.03 -1.30
CA ASN A 73 3.47 -6.34 -0.86
C ASN A 73 3.21 -7.48 -1.87
N SER A 74 2.46 -7.23 -2.94
CA SER A 74 2.31 -8.18 -4.05
C SER A 74 3.49 -8.18 -5.03
N LEU A 75 4.37 -7.17 -4.96
CA LEU A 75 5.64 -7.14 -5.70
C LEU A 75 6.62 -8.20 -5.18
N ASN A 76 7.71 -8.41 -5.91
CA ASN A 76 8.67 -9.46 -5.61
C ASN A 76 9.49 -9.16 -4.33
N ASN A 77 9.04 -9.70 -3.19
CA ASN A 77 9.67 -9.61 -1.86
C ASN A 77 10.18 -8.19 -1.50
N PRO A 78 9.32 -7.16 -1.52
CA PRO A 78 9.73 -5.81 -1.18
C PRO A 78 10.13 -5.70 0.30
N GLU A 79 11.11 -4.84 0.56
CA GLU A 79 11.49 -4.42 1.89
C GLU A 79 10.67 -3.19 2.29
N PHE A 80 10.22 -3.14 3.54
CA PHE A 80 9.39 -2.03 4.03
C PHE A 80 10.00 -1.32 5.23
N ILE A 81 9.84 -0.01 5.26
CA ILE A 81 9.82 0.80 6.48
C ILE A 81 8.42 1.37 6.64
N LEU A 82 7.70 0.97 7.69
CA LEU A 82 6.34 1.42 7.97
C LEU A 82 6.35 2.42 9.13
N VAL A 83 5.83 3.63 8.89
CA VAL A 83 5.87 4.72 9.90
C VAL A 83 4.45 5.17 10.23
N ASP A 84 4.04 4.97 11.48
CA ASP A 84 2.75 5.45 11.99
C ASP A 84 2.79 5.56 13.52
N ASN A 85 2.29 6.66 14.08
CA ASN A 85 2.31 6.91 15.52
C ASN A 85 0.99 6.58 16.22
N GLU A 86 0.01 6.00 15.52
CA GLU A 86 -1.31 5.69 16.06
C GLU A 86 -1.50 4.18 16.27
N GLU A 87 -2.33 3.84 17.25
CA GLU A 87 -2.83 2.48 17.47
C GLU A 87 -4.10 2.23 16.66
N LEU A 88 -4.35 0.97 16.31
CA LEU A 88 -5.59 0.58 15.65
C LEU A 88 -6.75 0.69 16.63
N ASP A 89 -7.66 1.62 16.38
CA ASP A 89 -8.92 1.78 17.11
C ASP A 89 -10.10 1.13 16.37
N SER A 90 -11.12 0.75 17.14
CA SER A 90 -12.41 0.22 16.74
C SER A 90 -13.10 1.05 15.64
N GLU A 91 -13.06 2.38 15.73
CA GLU A 91 -13.61 3.31 14.72
C GLU A 91 -12.94 3.17 13.34
N ASN A 92 -11.72 2.61 13.28
CA ASN A 92 -10.94 2.45 12.05
C ASN A 92 -11.07 1.06 11.43
N ILE A 93 -11.57 0.06 12.16
CA ILE A 93 -11.56 -1.37 11.76
C ILE A 93 -12.23 -1.61 10.41
N LYS A 94 -13.35 -0.95 10.10
CA LYS A 94 -14.09 -1.21 8.86
C LYS A 94 -13.36 -0.80 7.58
N ARG A 95 -12.41 0.14 7.68
CA ARG A 95 -11.70 0.73 6.53
C ARG A 95 -10.20 0.41 6.52
N HIS A 96 -9.65 0.11 7.68
CA HIS A 96 -8.27 -0.34 7.82
C HIS A 96 -8.11 -1.76 7.26
N PHE A 97 -6.94 -2.06 6.69
CA PHE A 97 -6.68 -3.38 6.09
C PHE A 97 -6.66 -4.52 7.14
N LEU A 98 -6.19 -4.21 8.35
CA LEU A 98 -6.22 -5.14 9.49
C LEU A 98 -7.58 -5.17 10.20
N GLY A 99 -7.92 -6.32 10.75
CA GLY A 99 -9.15 -6.52 11.53
C GLY A 99 -8.97 -6.46 13.05
N PHE A 100 -10.05 -6.81 13.74
CA PHE A 100 -10.21 -6.71 15.21
C PHE A 100 -9.10 -7.39 16.03
N LYS A 101 -8.43 -8.41 15.48
CA LYS A 101 -7.28 -9.09 16.10
C LYS A 101 -6.17 -8.13 16.56
N TYR A 102 -6.03 -6.98 15.90
CA TYR A 102 -4.94 -6.02 16.13
C TYR A 102 -5.39 -4.75 16.87
N LEU A 103 -6.59 -4.73 17.47
CA LEU A 103 -7.08 -3.59 18.23
C LEU A 103 -6.12 -3.22 19.38
N GLY A 104 -5.84 -1.93 19.55
CA GLY A 104 -4.90 -1.42 20.56
C GLY A 104 -3.42 -1.69 20.27
N VAL A 105 -3.08 -2.14 19.06
CA VAL A 105 -1.70 -2.31 18.63
C VAL A 105 -1.34 -1.17 17.68
N ASN A 106 -0.12 -0.62 17.80
CA ASN A 106 0.41 0.35 16.84
C ASN A 106 0.24 -0.16 15.39
N LYS A 107 -0.32 0.68 14.50
CA LYS A 107 -0.75 0.29 13.15
C LYS A 107 0.40 -0.26 12.30
N ALA A 108 1.55 0.40 12.32
CA ALA A 108 2.75 -0.04 11.59
C ALA A 108 3.25 -1.40 12.10
N SER A 109 3.39 -1.54 13.42
CA SER A 109 3.79 -2.78 14.08
C SER A 109 2.83 -3.95 13.80
N ALA A 110 1.52 -3.67 13.81
CA ALA A 110 0.49 -4.66 13.52
C ALA A 110 0.55 -5.15 12.07
N LEU A 111 0.78 -4.23 11.12
CA LEU A 111 0.87 -4.58 9.70
C LEU A 111 2.12 -5.42 9.40
N LYS A 112 3.26 -5.09 10.02
CA LYS A 112 4.46 -5.93 9.99
C LYS A 112 4.18 -7.35 10.44
N ARG A 113 3.54 -7.52 11.61
CA ARG A 113 3.18 -8.85 12.12
C ARG A 113 2.32 -9.61 11.11
N PHE A 114 1.33 -8.94 10.52
CA PHE A 114 0.46 -9.56 9.52
C PHE A 114 1.20 -10.01 8.25
N PHE A 115 2.16 -9.22 7.74
CA PHE A 115 2.96 -9.63 6.58
C PHE A 115 3.95 -10.75 6.94
N GLN A 116 4.60 -10.68 8.10
CA GLN A 116 5.53 -11.72 8.55
C GLN A 116 4.83 -13.03 8.95
N ASP A 117 3.55 -12.99 9.33
CA ASP A 117 2.71 -14.19 9.48
C ASP A 117 2.57 -14.95 8.14
N LYS A 118 2.69 -14.26 6.99
CA LYS A 118 2.67 -14.87 5.64
C LYS A 118 4.06 -15.23 5.13
N LEU A 119 5.04 -14.35 5.31
CA LEU A 119 6.43 -14.55 4.90
C LEU A 119 7.38 -14.10 6.03
N PRO A 120 7.79 -15.00 6.94
CA PRO A 120 8.59 -14.64 8.11
C PRO A 120 9.96 -14.03 7.80
N SER A 121 10.52 -14.35 6.63
CA SER A 121 11.82 -13.86 6.18
C SER A 121 11.78 -12.45 5.56
N GLN A 122 10.58 -11.91 5.30
CA GLN A 122 10.44 -10.58 4.71
C GLN A 122 10.98 -9.50 5.65
N LYS A 123 11.82 -8.61 5.11
CA LYS A 123 12.41 -7.50 5.85
C LYS A 123 11.42 -6.34 5.97
N ILE A 124 10.97 -6.12 7.19
CA ILE A 124 10.02 -5.04 7.51
C ILE A 124 10.49 -4.37 8.80
N GLU A 125 10.74 -3.08 8.73
CA GLU A 125 11.02 -2.21 9.86
C GLU A 125 9.80 -1.33 10.14
N THR A 126 9.62 -0.94 11.40
CA THR A 126 8.45 -0.21 11.86
C THR A 126 8.84 0.85 12.86
N GLU A 127 8.27 2.04 12.72
CA GLU A 127 8.57 3.19 13.57
C GLU A 127 7.27 3.78 14.12
N SER A 128 7.17 3.83 15.44
CA SER A 128 5.97 4.31 16.17
C SER A 128 6.05 5.80 16.48
N ILE A 129 6.47 6.60 15.51
CA ILE A 129 6.68 8.05 15.62
C ILE A 129 6.05 8.78 14.43
N SER A 130 5.96 10.11 14.52
CA SER A 130 5.47 10.89 13.38
C SER A 130 6.47 10.82 12.22
N ILE A 131 5.97 10.88 10.98
CA ILE A 131 6.85 10.90 9.81
C ILE A 131 7.77 12.13 9.77
N PHE A 132 7.36 13.24 10.38
CA PHE A 132 8.17 14.45 10.49
C PHE A 132 9.39 14.19 11.39
N ASP A 133 9.17 13.58 12.57
CA ASP A 133 10.25 13.24 13.49
C ASP A 133 11.15 12.16 12.89
N TYR A 134 10.56 11.14 12.27
CA TYR A 134 11.32 10.10 11.57
C TYR A 134 12.24 10.68 10.51
N PHE A 135 11.74 11.60 9.67
CA PHE A 135 12.55 12.24 8.65
C PHE A 135 13.70 13.06 9.26
N ASN A 136 13.45 13.83 10.31
CA ASN A 136 14.49 14.67 10.93
C ASN A 136 15.58 13.83 11.61
N SER A 137 15.23 12.69 12.21
CA SER A 137 16.19 11.79 12.85
C SER A 137 16.89 10.84 11.89
N ASN A 138 16.24 10.47 10.77
CA ASN A 138 16.66 9.37 9.88
C ASN A 138 16.72 9.78 8.40
N ASN A 139 17.05 11.04 8.10
CA ASN A 139 17.08 11.54 6.71
C ASN A 139 17.98 10.70 5.78
N GLN A 140 19.06 10.10 6.28
CA GLN A 140 19.89 9.21 5.47
C GLN A 140 19.11 7.97 5.02
N ILE A 141 18.46 7.26 5.95
CA ILE A 141 17.66 6.06 5.66
C ILE A 141 16.49 6.41 4.73
N PHE A 142 15.88 7.60 4.90
CA PHE A 142 14.85 8.11 3.99
C PHE A 142 15.33 8.16 2.53
N ASN A 143 16.60 8.48 2.30
CA ASN A 143 17.23 8.57 0.99
C ASN A 143 17.84 7.25 0.48
N GLU A 144 17.82 6.19 1.28
CA GLU A 144 18.21 4.84 0.86
C GLU A 144 17.06 4.04 0.23
N GLN A 145 15.84 4.57 0.32
CA GLN A 145 14.63 3.96 -0.25
C GLN A 145 14.58 4.12 -1.77
N ASP A 146 13.82 3.27 -2.44
CA ASP A 146 13.55 3.44 -3.88
C ASP A 146 12.37 4.37 -4.09
N TYR A 147 11.29 4.16 -3.35
CA TYR A 147 10.08 4.99 -3.38
C TYR A 147 9.53 5.22 -1.97
N ILE A 148 9.01 6.42 -1.75
CA ILE A 148 8.41 6.84 -0.48
C ILE A 148 6.93 7.12 -0.72
N PHE A 149 6.05 6.56 0.10
CA PHE A 149 4.61 6.74 0.04
C PHE A 149 4.12 7.51 1.27
N LEU A 150 3.54 8.68 1.05
CA LEU A 150 2.96 9.54 2.09
C LEU A 150 1.44 9.48 2.00
N CYS A 151 0.81 8.76 2.93
CA CYS A 151 -0.63 8.59 3.05
C CYS A 151 -1.16 9.30 4.31
N LEU A 152 -0.84 10.58 4.46
CA LEU A 152 -0.99 11.31 5.72
C LEU A 152 -2.36 11.97 5.87
N GLY A 153 -2.96 12.41 4.76
CA GLY A 153 -4.17 13.23 4.78
C GLY A 153 -3.95 14.60 5.43
N LYS A 154 -2.69 15.08 5.45
CA LYS A 154 -2.25 16.32 6.12
C LYS A 154 -1.52 17.19 5.12
N LEU A 155 -2.30 17.98 4.38
CA LEU A 155 -1.80 18.74 3.24
C LEU A 155 -0.59 19.64 3.56
N ASN A 156 -0.57 20.27 4.74
CA ASN A 156 0.56 21.13 5.13
C ASN A 156 1.86 20.35 5.25
N LEU A 157 1.80 19.13 5.79
CA LEU A 157 2.95 18.27 5.95
C LEU A 157 3.38 17.69 4.59
N GLU A 158 2.43 17.29 3.75
CA GLU A 158 2.68 16.80 2.39
C GLU A 158 3.37 17.88 1.52
N LYS A 159 2.91 19.14 1.59
CA LYS A 159 3.58 20.28 0.95
C LYS A 159 5.00 20.48 1.47
N TRP A 160 5.19 20.37 2.79
CA TRP A 160 6.50 20.51 3.39
C TRP A 160 7.49 19.46 2.87
N PHE A 161 7.04 18.22 2.63
CA PHE A 161 7.84 17.18 2.00
C PHE A 161 8.21 17.50 0.53
N ILE A 162 7.30 18.09 -0.25
CA ILE A 162 7.61 18.58 -1.61
C ILE A 162 8.74 19.62 -1.55
N GLU A 163 8.69 20.54 -0.58
CA GLU A 163 9.76 21.52 -0.39
C GLU A 163 11.07 20.89 0.11
N GLN A 164 11.04 19.77 0.84
CA GLN A 164 12.27 19.05 1.20
C GLN A 164 12.94 18.39 -0.03
N ILE A 165 12.16 17.98 -1.03
CA ILE A 165 12.71 17.54 -2.33
C ILE A 165 13.32 18.71 -3.09
N ARG A 166 12.61 19.84 -3.19
CA ARG A 166 13.13 21.06 -3.84
C ARG A 166 14.47 21.49 -3.23
N ASN A 167 14.55 21.44 -1.90
CA ASN A 167 15.76 21.76 -1.15
C ASN A 167 16.82 20.64 -1.15
N LYS A 168 16.65 19.59 -1.98
CA LYS A 168 17.56 18.45 -2.15
C LYS A 168 17.88 17.67 -0.88
N LYS A 169 17.05 17.80 0.15
CA LYS A 169 17.15 16.99 1.38
C LYS A 169 16.57 15.60 1.15
N ILE A 170 15.56 15.49 0.28
CA ILE A 170 15.03 14.24 -0.25
C ILE A 170 15.45 14.12 -1.71
N LYS A 171 16.11 13.01 -2.04
CA LYS A 171 16.71 12.70 -3.35
C LYS A 171 16.02 11.51 -4.02
N LYS A 172 14.94 11.03 -3.43
CA LYS A 172 14.17 9.88 -3.87
C LYS A 172 12.74 10.29 -4.22
N PRO A 173 12.11 9.63 -5.19
CA PRO A 173 10.75 9.94 -5.59
C PRO A 173 9.74 9.69 -4.45
N ILE A 174 8.75 10.57 -4.37
CA ILE A 174 7.65 10.43 -3.41
C ILE A 174 6.32 10.26 -4.14
N PHE A 175 5.47 9.41 -3.60
CA PHE A 175 4.05 9.33 -3.88
C PHE A 175 3.29 9.94 -2.71
N ILE A 176 2.33 10.81 -2.99
CA ILE A 176 1.41 11.36 -1.99
C ILE A 176 0.01 10.93 -2.38
N LEU A 177 -0.71 10.30 -1.44
CA LEU A 177 -2.04 9.78 -1.65
C LEU A 177 -3.01 10.23 -0.57
N TRP A 178 -4.18 10.67 -0.99
CA TRP A 178 -5.31 10.91 -0.09
C TRP A 178 -6.64 10.73 -0.81
N VAL A 179 -7.70 10.70 -0.04
CA VAL A 179 -9.08 10.64 -0.54
C VAL A 179 -9.85 11.90 -0.16
N GLU A 180 -10.75 12.33 -1.02
CA GLU A 180 -11.70 13.40 -0.76
C GLU A 180 -12.92 12.86 0.03
N PRO A 181 -13.70 13.73 0.68
CA PRO A 181 -14.90 13.33 1.40
C PRO A 181 -15.84 12.44 0.60
N TYR A 182 -16.41 11.44 1.27
CA TYR A 182 -17.27 10.41 0.66
C TYR A 182 -16.60 9.57 -0.44
N LEU A 183 -15.29 9.73 -0.63
CA LEU A 183 -14.56 9.19 -1.77
C LEU A 183 -15.17 9.62 -3.11
N ILE A 184 -15.76 10.82 -3.16
CA ILE A 184 -16.18 11.45 -4.43
C ILE A 184 -14.97 11.67 -5.33
N GLY A 185 -13.79 11.88 -4.74
CA GLY A 185 -12.50 11.90 -5.43
C GLY A 185 -11.41 11.19 -4.64
N GLY A 186 -10.37 10.77 -5.34
CA GLY A 186 -9.11 10.30 -4.77
C GLY A 186 -7.94 10.90 -5.53
N GLN A 187 -6.79 11.06 -4.88
CA GLN A 187 -5.66 11.78 -5.45
C GLN A 187 -4.37 10.97 -5.31
N LEU A 188 -3.57 10.98 -6.38
CA LEU A 188 -2.23 10.41 -6.44
C LEU A 188 -1.30 11.44 -7.07
N LEU A 189 -0.31 11.89 -6.30
CA LEU A 189 0.76 12.75 -6.79
C LEU A 189 2.05 11.94 -6.77
N PHE A 190 2.71 11.83 -7.90
CA PHE A 190 4.07 11.34 -8.00
C PHE A 190 4.99 12.52 -8.24
N ILE A 191 5.97 12.72 -7.35
CA ILE A 191 6.94 13.81 -7.44
C ILE A 191 8.33 13.21 -7.57
N HIS A 192 8.93 13.40 -8.75
CA HIS A 192 10.31 13.00 -8.99
C HIS A 192 11.27 14.15 -8.63
N PRO A 193 12.44 13.89 -7.99
CA PRO A 193 13.41 14.92 -7.62
C PRO A 193 13.94 15.77 -8.78
N ASP A 194 13.92 15.23 -10.00
CA ASP A 194 14.36 15.92 -11.21
C ASP A 194 13.25 16.76 -11.89
N ASP A 195 12.01 16.69 -11.40
CA ASP A 195 10.83 17.29 -12.03
C ASP A 195 9.87 17.86 -10.97
N VAL A 196 10.43 18.57 -9.98
CA VAL A 196 9.65 19.10 -8.84
C VAL A 196 8.77 20.28 -9.29
N PRO A 197 7.44 20.22 -9.15
CA PRO A 197 6.55 21.33 -9.49
C PRO A 197 6.67 22.48 -8.49
N ASN A 198 6.26 23.69 -8.85
CA ASN A 198 6.02 24.73 -7.83
C ASN A 198 4.80 24.37 -6.99
N THR A 199 4.91 24.53 -5.68
CA THR A 199 3.83 24.16 -4.76
C THR A 199 2.61 25.07 -4.96
N GLU A 200 2.81 26.34 -5.34
CA GLU A 200 1.74 27.28 -5.66
C GLU A 200 0.93 26.87 -6.91
N ASP A 201 1.56 26.18 -7.87
CA ASP A 201 0.89 25.70 -9.09
C ASP A 201 -0.05 24.54 -8.79
N LEU A 202 0.28 23.72 -7.79
CA LEU A 202 -0.56 22.60 -7.33
C LEU A 202 -1.60 23.03 -6.30
N PHE A 203 -1.30 24.02 -5.47
CA PHE A 203 -2.12 24.39 -4.34
C PHE A 203 -2.41 25.90 -4.31
N LYS A 204 -3.68 26.28 -4.45
CA LYS A 204 -4.12 27.69 -4.42
C LYS A 204 -4.03 28.30 -3.00
N LYS A 205 -4.15 29.64 -2.91
CA LYS A 205 -4.00 30.51 -1.70
C LYS A 205 -4.67 30.01 -0.41
N ILE A 206 -5.69 29.15 -0.46
CA ILE A 206 -6.37 28.59 0.72
C ILE A 206 -6.21 27.06 0.78
N PHE A 207 -5.01 26.55 0.54
CA PHE A 207 -4.71 25.11 0.72
C PHE A 207 -5.63 24.17 -0.08
N LYS A 208 -6.15 24.66 -1.20
CA LYS A 208 -7.03 23.90 -2.09
C LYS A 208 -6.20 23.28 -3.20
N TYR A 209 -6.18 21.96 -3.26
CA TYR A 209 -5.52 21.24 -4.34
C TYR A 209 -6.23 21.53 -5.68
N LYS A 210 -5.46 21.98 -6.67
CA LYS A 210 -5.95 22.46 -7.99
C LYS A 210 -6.78 21.40 -8.72
N PHE A 211 -6.42 20.14 -8.57
CA PHE A 211 -7.04 19.03 -9.31
C PHE A 211 -8.05 18.23 -8.49
N SER A 212 -8.52 18.76 -7.35
CA SER A 212 -9.63 18.14 -6.61
C SER A 212 -10.84 17.86 -7.51
N VAL A 213 -11.52 16.73 -7.25
CA VAL A 213 -12.74 16.34 -7.98
C VAL A 213 -13.91 17.17 -7.47
N ILE A 214 -14.04 17.33 -6.16
CA ILE A 214 -14.95 18.30 -5.55
C ILE A 214 -14.45 19.71 -5.87
N SER A 215 -15.37 20.61 -6.22
CA SER A 215 -15.04 22.00 -6.48
C SER A 215 -14.38 22.63 -5.25
N PRO A 216 -13.21 23.29 -5.40
CA PRO A 216 -12.46 23.84 -4.27
C PRO A 216 -13.25 24.77 -3.32
N ASP A 217 -14.25 25.50 -3.82
CA ASP A 217 -15.09 26.39 -3.01
C ASP A 217 -16.10 25.64 -2.12
N GLU A 218 -16.41 24.39 -2.41
CA GLU A 218 -17.34 23.59 -1.60
C GLU A 218 -16.75 23.23 -0.23
N PHE A 219 -15.44 23.01 -0.13
CA PHE A 219 -14.75 22.62 1.12
C PHE A 219 -14.96 23.65 2.26
N GLU A 220 -15.05 24.93 1.92
CA GLU A 220 -15.35 26.00 2.90
C GLU A 220 -16.85 26.12 3.14
N LYS A 221 -17.65 26.14 2.06
CA LYS A 221 -19.10 26.36 2.12
C LYS A 221 -19.84 25.24 2.86
N LYS A 222 -19.31 24.02 2.82
CA LYS A 222 -19.96 22.81 3.34
C LYS A 222 -19.05 22.01 4.26
N ARG A 223 -18.25 22.70 5.07
CA ARG A 223 -17.32 22.04 6.01
C ARG A 223 -18.01 21.00 6.91
N GLU A 224 -19.19 21.33 7.44
CA GLU A 224 -19.96 20.44 8.32
C GLU A 224 -20.45 19.16 7.62
N LEU A 225 -20.62 19.20 6.29
CA LEU A 225 -20.96 18.03 5.49
C LEU A 225 -19.78 17.06 5.35
N PHE A 226 -18.56 17.59 5.32
CA PHE A 226 -17.34 16.82 5.05
C PHE A 226 -16.63 16.32 6.31
N THR A 227 -16.90 16.96 7.45
CA THR A 227 -16.33 16.64 8.75
C THR A 227 -17.46 16.28 9.73
N LEU A 228 -17.68 14.97 9.89
CA LEU A 228 -18.65 14.43 10.83
C LEU A 228 -18.02 14.21 12.21
N LYS A 229 -18.85 14.20 13.24
CA LYS A 229 -18.50 13.85 14.62
C LYS A 229 -19.35 12.68 15.08
N GLU A 230 -18.76 11.69 15.74
CA GLU A 230 -19.54 10.65 16.42
C GLU A 230 -20.04 11.17 17.78
N SER A 231 -21.30 10.89 18.12
CA SER A 231 -21.89 11.31 19.39
C SER A 231 -21.11 10.74 20.58
N GLY A 232 -20.56 11.62 21.42
CA GLY A 232 -19.79 11.23 22.61
C GLY A 232 -18.27 11.15 22.41
N CYS A 233 -17.77 11.23 21.17
CA CYS A 233 -16.33 11.23 20.85
C CYS A 233 -15.85 12.60 20.37
N GLN A 234 -14.61 12.98 20.72
CA GLN A 234 -13.98 14.21 20.21
C GLN A 234 -13.40 14.03 18.80
N THR A 235 -13.47 12.83 18.22
CA THR A 235 -12.90 12.53 16.90
C THR A 235 -13.80 13.03 15.78
N THR A 236 -13.18 13.69 14.79
CA THR A 236 -13.84 14.10 13.55
C THR A 236 -13.32 13.27 12.40
N PHE A 237 -14.20 12.81 11.51
CA PHE A 237 -13.83 11.99 10.36
C PHE A 237 -14.58 12.42 9.09
N SER A 238 -14.03 12.03 7.93
CA SER A 238 -14.73 12.14 6.66
C SER A 238 -15.29 10.77 6.29
N PRO A 239 -16.61 10.62 6.08
CA PRO A 239 -17.21 9.33 5.79
C PRO A 239 -16.77 8.83 4.43
N TYR A 240 -16.53 7.53 4.28
CA TYR A 240 -16.44 6.82 3.00
C TYR A 240 -16.51 5.31 3.23
N SER A 241 -16.87 4.55 2.19
CA SER A 241 -16.95 3.08 2.25
C SER A 241 -15.61 2.42 1.92
N SER A 242 -15.34 1.26 2.52
CA SER A 242 -14.20 0.41 2.16
C SER A 242 -14.27 -0.04 0.70
N THR A 243 -15.47 -0.26 0.16
CA THR A 243 -15.68 -0.60 -1.26
C THR A 243 -15.16 0.48 -2.20
N HIS A 244 -15.47 1.76 -1.95
CA HIS A 244 -14.96 2.85 -2.81
C HIS A 244 -13.45 3.01 -2.66
N LEU A 245 -12.91 2.76 -1.47
CA LEU A 245 -11.46 2.76 -1.26
C LEU A 245 -10.80 1.65 -2.07
N SER A 246 -11.36 0.45 -2.09
CA SER A 246 -10.86 -0.65 -2.91
C SER A 246 -10.90 -0.31 -4.40
N LEU A 247 -11.95 0.33 -4.90
CA LEU A 247 -12.02 0.79 -6.29
C LEU A 247 -10.95 1.83 -6.61
N PHE A 248 -10.79 2.84 -5.74
CA PHE A 248 -9.76 3.87 -5.89
C PHE A 248 -8.35 3.26 -5.94
N LEU A 249 -8.01 2.44 -4.94
CA LEU A 249 -6.70 1.80 -4.85
C LEU A 249 -6.46 0.82 -6.01
N SER A 250 -7.51 0.14 -6.48
CA SER A 250 -7.43 -0.73 -7.66
C SER A 250 -7.17 0.05 -8.94
N ALA A 251 -7.75 1.23 -9.09
CA ALA A 251 -7.50 2.07 -10.26
C ALA A 251 -6.07 2.62 -10.24
N ILE A 252 -5.65 3.22 -9.12
CA ILE A 252 -4.35 3.91 -9.05
C ILE A 252 -3.15 2.95 -9.00
N HIS A 253 -3.31 1.69 -8.56
CA HIS A 253 -2.15 0.78 -8.49
C HIS A 253 -1.51 0.59 -9.87
N GLN A 254 -2.31 0.62 -10.94
CA GLN A 254 -1.81 0.48 -12.31
C GLN A 254 -0.85 1.62 -12.66
N GLU A 255 -1.19 2.85 -12.25
CA GLU A 255 -0.35 4.01 -12.47
C GLU A 255 0.91 3.97 -11.59
N ILE A 256 0.79 3.56 -10.32
CA ILE A 256 1.95 3.38 -9.43
C ILE A 256 2.92 2.37 -10.02
N PHE A 257 2.44 1.20 -10.44
CA PHE A 257 3.29 0.14 -10.99
C PHE A 257 3.89 0.55 -12.32
N SER A 258 3.11 1.18 -13.20
CA SER A 258 3.64 1.75 -14.45
C SER A 258 4.74 2.78 -14.19
N ILE A 259 4.65 3.59 -13.14
CA ILE A 259 5.70 4.57 -12.79
C ILE A 259 6.97 3.85 -12.28
N ILE A 260 6.79 2.82 -11.45
CA ILE A 260 7.89 2.03 -10.87
C ILE A 260 8.61 1.22 -11.95
N GLU A 261 7.87 0.48 -12.78
CA GLU A 261 8.41 -0.38 -13.84
C GLU A 261 9.18 0.41 -14.90
N ASN A 262 8.72 1.63 -15.22
CA ASN A 262 9.37 2.47 -16.22
C ASN A 262 10.44 3.42 -15.63
N ASP A 263 10.70 3.37 -14.31
CA ASP A 263 11.57 4.32 -13.58
C ASP A 263 11.32 5.79 -14.02
N SER A 264 10.04 6.19 -14.02
CA SER A 264 9.65 7.50 -14.56
C SER A 264 10.36 8.64 -13.81
N LYS A 265 11.06 9.48 -14.58
CA LYS A 265 11.68 10.72 -14.07
C LYS A 265 10.74 11.93 -14.10
N LYS A 266 9.49 11.75 -14.55
CA LYS A 266 8.51 12.82 -14.70
C LYS A 266 7.43 12.73 -13.63
N SER A 267 7.20 13.87 -12.97
CA SER A 267 6.15 14.02 -11.98
C SER A 267 4.77 13.86 -12.64
N ALA A 268 3.83 13.29 -11.90
CA ALA A 268 2.48 13.01 -12.39
C ALA A 268 1.41 13.37 -11.35
N TYR A 269 0.26 13.83 -11.82
CA TYR A 269 -0.85 14.30 -10.99
C TYR A 269 -2.13 13.62 -11.44
N ILE A 270 -2.61 12.65 -10.67
CA ILE A 270 -3.72 11.80 -11.06
C ILE A 270 -4.87 12.00 -10.08
N SER A 271 -6.05 12.24 -10.63
CA SER A 271 -7.30 12.28 -9.87
C SER A 271 -8.16 11.09 -10.26
N TRP A 272 -8.70 10.39 -9.28
CA TRP A 272 -9.71 9.37 -9.48
C TRP A 272 -11.09 9.93 -9.13
N VAL A 273 -12.05 9.77 -10.04
CA VAL A 273 -13.43 10.20 -9.84
C VAL A 273 -14.22 9.03 -9.25
N GLY A 274 -14.85 9.25 -8.10
CA GLY A 274 -15.70 8.26 -7.44
C GLY A 274 -17.14 8.25 -7.96
N ASP A 275 -18.09 7.84 -7.11
CA ASP A 275 -19.51 7.85 -7.46
C ASP A 275 -20.09 9.26 -7.38
N LEU A 276 -20.30 9.87 -8.55
CA LEU A 276 -20.85 11.22 -8.69
C LEU A 276 -22.31 11.34 -8.22
N ASN A 277 -23.04 10.23 -8.09
CA ASN A 277 -24.38 10.27 -7.51
C ASN A 277 -24.35 10.72 -6.05
N ILE A 278 -23.28 10.41 -5.32
CA ILE A 278 -23.10 10.90 -3.94
C ILE A 278 -23.02 12.42 -3.93
N ALA A 279 -22.18 13.01 -4.80
CA ALA A 279 -22.05 14.45 -4.90
C ALA A 279 -23.40 15.10 -5.26
N LYS A 280 -24.13 14.52 -6.23
CA LYS A 280 -25.46 14.98 -6.64
C LYS A 280 -26.47 14.94 -5.49
N ASN A 281 -26.53 13.83 -4.76
CA ASN A 281 -27.46 13.64 -3.64
C ASN A 281 -27.16 14.56 -2.46
N LEU A 282 -25.87 14.85 -2.21
CA LEU A 282 -25.43 15.80 -1.18
C LEU A 282 -25.42 17.26 -1.67
N GLY A 283 -25.84 17.51 -2.92
CA GLY A 283 -25.82 18.82 -3.55
C GLY A 283 -24.43 19.43 -3.73
N VAL A 284 -23.36 18.63 -3.63
CA VAL A 284 -21.95 19.05 -3.74
C VAL A 284 -21.56 19.25 -5.20
N LYS A 285 -20.92 20.37 -5.51
CA LYS A 285 -20.43 20.66 -6.85
C LYS A 285 -19.09 19.96 -7.11
N VAL A 286 -18.95 19.38 -8.29
CA VAL A 286 -17.67 18.86 -8.80
C VAL A 286 -17.02 19.87 -9.73
N ARG A 287 -15.68 19.83 -9.79
CA ARG A 287 -14.83 20.77 -10.54
C ARG A 287 -15.18 20.81 -12.02
N ASP A 288 -15.49 19.65 -12.60
CA ASP A 288 -15.84 19.51 -13.99
C ASP A 288 -17.11 18.65 -14.13
N LYS A 289 -18.05 19.11 -14.94
CA LYS A 289 -19.33 18.41 -15.19
C LYS A 289 -19.18 17.25 -16.17
N SER A 290 -18.07 17.19 -16.90
CA SER A 290 -17.77 16.11 -17.86
C SER A 290 -17.18 14.85 -17.20
N PHE A 291 -16.87 14.90 -15.90
CA PHE A 291 -16.34 13.74 -15.19
C PHE A 291 -17.29 12.54 -15.26
N GLU A 292 -16.71 11.38 -15.52
CA GLU A 292 -17.38 10.09 -15.50
C GLU A 292 -17.01 9.34 -14.22
N LYS A 293 -17.96 8.57 -13.67
CA LYS A 293 -17.74 7.79 -12.45
C LYS A 293 -16.64 6.74 -12.63
N TYR A 294 -15.86 6.51 -11.59
CA TYR A 294 -14.81 5.49 -11.52
C TYR A 294 -13.72 5.61 -12.60
N THR A 295 -13.40 6.84 -13.00
CA THR A 295 -12.36 7.12 -14.01
C THR A 295 -11.12 7.74 -13.41
N LEU A 296 -9.97 7.55 -14.07
CA LEU A 296 -8.72 8.25 -13.77
C LEU A 296 -8.54 9.42 -14.72
N ILE A 297 -8.05 10.52 -14.18
CA ILE A 297 -7.76 11.75 -14.90
C ILE A 297 -6.29 12.05 -14.70
N LYS A 298 -5.52 12.05 -15.78
CA LYS A 298 -4.12 12.52 -15.78
C LYS A 298 -4.13 14.03 -15.98
N ASN A 299 -3.84 14.77 -14.92
CA ASN A 299 -3.83 16.22 -14.96
C ASN A 299 -2.48 16.75 -15.45
N LYS A 300 -2.51 17.91 -16.11
CA LYS A 300 -1.33 18.65 -16.54
C LYS A 300 -1.27 19.98 -15.79
N LEU A 301 -0.08 20.35 -15.32
CA LEU A 301 0.14 21.63 -14.62
C LEU A 301 0.01 22.82 -15.55
#